data_AF-A0A833T6Y3-F1
#
_entry.id   AF-A0A833T6Y3-F1
#
_cell.length_a   1.000
_cell.length_b   1.000
_cell.length_c   1.000
_cell.angle_alpha   90.00
_cell.angle_beta   90.00
_cell.angle_gamma   90.00
#
_symmetry.space_group_name_H-M   'P 1'
#
loop_
_entity.id
_entity.type
_entity.pdbx_description
1 polymer ?
#
loop_
_entity_poly.entity_id
_entity_poly.type
_entity_poly.pdbx_seq_one_letter_code
_entity_poly.pdbx_strand_id
1 'polypeptide(L)'
;MPTDAKLQILIAAVGAVALQQFVSRRRYQAIEAEKVKQLKSQAKQLAEGSDTDDEAFVVEIEYCTGCRWMLRAAWMAQELLTTFQQDDNSRLRSVTLTPNSRQGGVFNVYLRDVGPNADPDAEPEMLWSRKIARRFPESKELKQLVRDIVCPERGLGHSDKK
;
A
#
# COMPACT_ATOMS: atom_id res chain seq x y z
N MET A 1 -68.84 29.33 29.12
CA MET A 1 -67.75 28.46 29.62
C MET A 1 -66.86 28.01 28.45
N PRO A 2 -65.81 28.78 28.07
CA PRO A 2 -64.88 28.40 26.98
C PRO A 2 -63.40 28.22 27.43
N THR A 3 -63.13 28.23 28.74
CA THR A 3 -61.77 28.27 29.31
C THR A 3 -61.08 26.91 29.41
N ASP A 4 -61.84 25.82 29.51
CA ASP A 4 -61.31 24.45 29.70
C ASP A 4 -60.62 23.93 28.42
N ALA A 5 -61.27 24.10 27.26
CA ALA A 5 -60.71 23.67 25.97
C ALA A 5 -59.39 24.38 25.61
N LYS A 6 -59.25 25.67 25.95
CA LYS A 6 -58.02 26.43 25.73
C LYS A 6 -56.88 25.93 26.62
N LEU A 7 -57.17 25.56 27.86
CA LEU A 7 -56.18 25.02 28.80
C LEU A 7 -55.72 23.62 28.37
N GLN A 8 -56.63 22.77 27.93
CA GLN A 8 -56.33 21.42 27.43
C GLN A 8 -55.44 21.45 26.18
N ILE A 9 -55.73 22.35 25.23
CA ILE A 9 -54.90 22.55 24.02
C ILE A 9 -53.49 23.02 24.40
N LEU A 10 -53.37 23.90 25.40
CA LEU A 10 -52.07 24.41 25.85
C LEU A 10 -51.22 23.32 26.50
N ILE A 11 -51.82 22.47 27.34
CA ILE A 11 -51.15 21.33 27.96
C ILE A 11 -50.68 20.32 26.91
N ALA A 12 -51.53 19.99 25.94
CA ALA A 12 -51.18 19.08 24.85
C ALA A 12 -50.03 19.61 23.98
N ALA A 13 -50.02 20.91 23.67
CA ALA A 13 -48.95 21.55 22.91
C ALA A 13 -47.60 21.54 23.65
N VAL A 14 -47.60 21.84 24.95
CA VAL A 14 -46.39 21.77 25.78
C VAL A 14 -45.86 20.34 25.87
N GLY A 15 -46.75 19.35 26.05
CA GLY A 15 -46.39 17.94 26.06
C GLY A 15 -45.78 17.47 24.73
N ALA A 16 -46.34 17.90 23.59
CA ALA A 16 -45.83 17.59 22.26
C ALA A 16 -44.44 18.19 22.01
N VAL A 17 -44.21 19.45 22.42
CA VAL A 17 -42.89 20.11 22.30
C VAL A 17 -41.86 19.43 23.20
N ALA A 18 -42.22 19.09 24.44
CA ALA A 18 -41.33 18.37 25.36
C ALA A 18 -40.95 16.98 24.81
N LEU A 19 -41.92 16.25 24.24
CA LEU A 19 -41.69 14.95 23.60
C LEU A 19 -40.80 15.10 22.36
N GLN A 20 -41.06 16.09 21.50
CA GLN A 20 -40.26 16.35 20.29
C GLN A 20 -38.82 16.74 20.63
N GLN A 21 -38.62 17.58 21.65
CA GLN A 21 -37.29 17.93 22.16
C GLN A 21 -36.58 16.71 22.76
N PHE A 22 -37.28 15.85 23.50
CA PHE A 22 -36.73 14.63 24.07
C PHE A 22 -36.25 13.64 23.00
N VAL A 23 -37.08 13.38 21.99
CA VAL A 23 -36.73 12.52 20.85
C VAL A 23 -35.54 13.10 20.06
N SER A 24 -35.53 14.41 19.83
CA SER A 24 -34.44 15.08 19.09
C SER A 24 -33.11 15.01 19.85
N ARG A 25 -33.12 15.22 21.17
CA ARG A 25 -31.93 15.06 22.03
C ARG A 25 -31.40 13.63 22.00
N ARG A 26 -32.26 12.62 22.08
CA ARG A 26 -31.85 11.21 21.98
C ARG A 26 -31.22 10.86 20.64
N ARG A 27 -31.79 11.35 19.53
CA ARG A 27 -31.21 11.17 18.19
C ARG A 27 -29.83 11.83 18.09
N TYR A 28 -29.68 13.04 18.62
CA TYR A 28 -28.40 13.76 18.62
C TYR A 28 -27.33 13.00 19.42
N GLN A 29 -27.67 12.54 20.63
CA GLN A 29 -26.77 11.74 21.48
C GLN A 29 -26.33 10.43 20.82
N ALA A 30 -27.24 9.75 20.12
CA ALA A 30 -26.90 8.53 19.38
C ALA A 30 -25.91 8.81 18.24
N ILE A 31 -26.13 9.89 17.48
CA ILE A 31 -25.22 10.31 16.39
C ILE A 31 -23.84 10.69 16.95
N GLU A 32 -23.77 11.42 18.06
CA GLU A 32 -22.49 11.74 18.70
C GLU A 32 -21.77 10.49 19.21
N ALA A 33 -22.49 9.55 19.82
CA ALA A 33 -21.91 8.29 20.27
C ALA A 33 -21.35 7.46 19.10
N GLU A 34 -22.07 7.40 17.97
CA GLU A 34 -21.61 6.76 16.74
C GLU A 34 -20.35 7.43 16.19
N LYS A 35 -20.34 8.77 16.12
CA LYS A 35 -19.17 9.56 15.68
C LYS A 35 -17.96 9.33 16.58
N VAL A 36 -18.14 9.34 17.91
CA VAL A 36 -17.05 9.07 18.86
C VAL A 36 -16.52 7.65 18.71
N LYS A 37 -17.41 6.66 18.50
CA LYS A 37 -17.01 5.27 18.25
C LYS A 37 -16.20 5.15 16.95
N GLN A 38 -16.63 5.84 15.88
CA GLN A 38 -15.98 5.84 14.57
C GLN A 38 -14.62 6.57 14.59
N LEU A 39 -14.53 7.69 15.29
CA LEU A 39 -13.27 8.42 15.51
C LEU A 39 -12.28 7.59 16.33
N LYS A 40 -12.75 6.92 17.39
CA LYS A 40 -11.91 6.01 18.19
C LYS A 40 -11.43 4.81 17.38
N SER A 41 -12.26 4.22 16.51
CA SER A 41 -11.82 3.13 15.64
C SER A 41 -10.81 3.60 14.60
N GLN A 42 -11.00 4.78 14.00
CA GLN A 42 -10.00 5.37 13.09
C GLN A 42 -8.69 5.66 13.81
N ALA A 43 -8.72 6.30 14.97
CA ALA A 43 -7.51 6.61 15.74
C ALA A 43 -6.77 5.32 16.18
N LYS A 44 -7.51 4.26 16.52
CA LYS A 44 -6.94 2.96 16.85
C LYS A 44 -6.26 2.30 15.63
N GLN A 45 -6.90 2.34 14.46
CA GLN A 45 -6.31 1.84 13.22
C GLN A 45 -5.04 2.60 12.82
N LEU A 46 -5.01 3.92 13.00
CA LEU A 46 -3.79 4.71 12.78
C LEU A 46 -2.67 4.40 13.79
N ALA A 47 -3.01 4.02 15.01
CA ALA A 47 -2.03 3.71 16.05
C ALA A 47 -1.50 2.26 15.96
N GLU A 48 -2.23 1.34 15.34
CA GLU A 48 -1.86 -0.08 15.23
C GLU A 48 -1.09 -0.43 13.94
N GLY A 49 -1.03 0.48 12.96
CA GLY A 49 -0.42 0.21 11.64
C GLY A 49 1.04 0.64 11.46
N SER A 50 1.80 0.96 12.52
CA SER A 50 2.95 1.87 12.37
C SER A 50 4.36 1.27 12.52
N ASP A 51 4.60 -0.05 12.41
CA ASP A 51 5.99 -0.54 12.57
C ASP A 51 6.51 -1.49 11.48
N THR A 52 5.66 -2.08 10.62
CA THR A 52 6.14 -2.99 9.55
C THR A 52 5.49 -2.79 8.18
N ASP A 53 4.32 -2.14 8.11
CA ASP A 53 3.55 -1.99 6.85
C ASP A 53 4.08 -0.89 5.92
N ASP A 54 5.00 -0.05 6.40
CA ASP A 54 5.60 1.03 5.59
C ASP A 54 6.97 0.64 4.99
N GLU A 55 7.51 -0.54 5.29
CA GLU A 55 8.73 -1.03 4.62
C GLU A 55 8.45 -1.23 3.13
N ALA A 56 9.31 -0.66 2.29
CA ALA A 56 9.08 -0.62 0.86
C ALA A 56 10.39 -0.76 0.09
N PHE A 57 10.33 -1.41 -1.07
CA PHE A 57 11.51 -1.67 -1.89
C PHE A 57 11.36 -1.11 -3.30
N VAL A 58 12.48 -0.70 -3.87
CA VAL A 58 12.61 -0.32 -5.28
C VAL A 58 13.59 -1.26 -5.96
N VAL A 59 13.16 -1.90 -7.04
CA VAL A 59 14.05 -2.63 -7.92
C VAL A 59 14.64 -1.67 -8.95
N GLU A 60 15.94 -1.74 -9.20
CA GLU A 60 16.58 -0.99 -10.27
C GLU A 60 17.22 -1.93 -11.29
N ILE A 61 16.90 -1.72 -12.57
CA ILE A 61 17.48 -2.44 -13.69
C ILE A 61 18.39 -1.48 -14.45
N GLU A 62 19.70 -1.62 -14.23
CA GLU A 62 20.73 -0.88 -14.93
C GLU A 62 21.07 -1.59 -16.25
N TYR A 63 20.98 -0.90 -17.39
CA TYR A 63 21.16 -1.53 -18.70
C TYR A 63 22.05 -0.73 -19.65
N CYS A 64 22.86 -1.44 -20.44
CA CYS A 64 23.67 -0.87 -21.52
C CYS A 64 22.79 -0.27 -22.63
N THR A 65 22.87 1.05 -22.83
CA THR A 65 22.13 1.74 -23.90
C THR A 65 22.68 1.41 -25.29
N GLY A 66 24.01 1.33 -25.43
CA GLY A 66 24.68 0.99 -26.70
C GLY A 66 24.41 -0.45 -27.19
N CYS A 67 23.94 -1.33 -26.30
CA CYS A 67 23.66 -2.73 -26.60
C CYS A 67 22.21 -2.96 -27.05
N ARG A 68 21.37 -1.91 -27.06
CA ARG A 68 19.92 -1.98 -27.34
C ARG A 68 19.16 -2.92 -26.39
N TRP A 69 19.55 -2.97 -25.12
CA TRP A 69 18.92 -3.85 -24.11
C TRP A 69 17.74 -3.23 -23.35
N MET A 70 17.35 -2.00 -23.68
CA MET A 70 16.20 -1.32 -23.08
C MET A 70 14.92 -2.18 -23.13
N LEU A 71 14.61 -2.81 -24.27
CA LEU A 71 13.41 -3.64 -24.43
C LEU A 71 13.39 -4.83 -23.46
N ARG A 72 14.55 -5.45 -23.21
CA ARG A 72 14.67 -6.55 -22.26
C ARG A 72 14.50 -6.05 -20.82
N ALA A 73 15.11 -4.91 -20.49
CA ALA A 73 14.97 -4.30 -19.17
C ALA A 73 13.51 -3.91 -18.89
N ALA A 74 12.84 -3.29 -19.85
CA ALA A 74 11.43 -2.91 -19.76
C ALA A 74 10.51 -4.14 -19.62
N TRP A 75 10.75 -5.20 -20.40
CA TRP A 75 9.99 -6.45 -20.24
C TRP A 75 10.15 -7.04 -18.84
N MET A 76 11.38 -7.12 -18.31
CA MET A 76 11.61 -7.60 -16.94
C MET A 76 10.93 -6.73 -15.88
N ALA A 77 10.93 -5.40 -16.06
CA ALA A 77 10.19 -4.50 -15.18
C ALA A 77 8.68 -4.79 -15.21
N GLN A 78 8.10 -5.02 -16.39
CA GLN A 78 6.69 -5.39 -16.54
C GLN A 78 6.39 -6.73 -15.86
N GLU A 79 7.26 -7.72 -16.04
CA GLU A 79 7.12 -9.03 -15.39
C GLU A 79 7.08 -8.92 -13.87
N LEU A 80 7.93 -8.07 -13.28
CA LEU A 80 7.95 -7.82 -11.83
C LEU A 80 6.69 -7.08 -11.39
N LEU A 81 6.38 -5.94 -12.00
CA LEU A 81 5.23 -5.11 -11.63
C LEU A 81 3.91 -5.90 -11.73
N THR A 82 3.71 -6.65 -12.81
CA THR A 82 2.50 -7.48 -12.98
C THR A 82 2.41 -8.63 -11.99
N THR A 83 3.56 -9.20 -11.57
CA THR A 83 3.58 -10.26 -10.56
C THR A 83 3.19 -9.71 -9.19
N PHE A 84 3.75 -8.58 -8.79
CA PHE A 84 3.64 -8.07 -7.42
C PHE A 84 2.50 -7.06 -7.19
N GLN A 85 1.71 -6.70 -8.21
CA GLN A 85 0.67 -5.66 -8.10
C GLN A 85 -0.59 -5.99 -7.25
N GLN A 86 -0.94 -7.27 -7.05
CA GLN A 86 -2.24 -7.67 -6.45
C GLN A 86 -2.17 -8.13 -4.99
N ASP A 87 -1.04 -7.93 -4.32
CA ASP A 87 -0.84 -8.45 -2.98
C ASP A 87 -0.58 -7.30 -2.02
N ASP A 88 -1.47 -7.15 -1.04
CA ASP A 88 -1.37 -6.12 -0.01
C ASP A 88 -0.11 -6.33 0.85
N ASN A 89 0.46 -7.53 0.87
CA ASN A 89 1.73 -7.83 1.54
C ASN A 89 2.95 -7.62 0.64
N SER A 90 2.76 -7.22 -0.62
CA SER A 90 3.88 -6.91 -1.51
C SER A 90 4.42 -5.54 -1.19
N ARG A 91 5.67 -5.52 -0.71
CA ARG A 91 6.41 -4.29 -0.41
C ARG A 91 7.14 -3.70 -1.63
N LEU A 92 6.93 -4.24 -2.82
CA LEU A 92 7.53 -3.68 -4.05
C LEU A 92 6.81 -2.38 -4.45
N ARG A 93 7.52 -1.25 -4.37
CA ARG A 93 6.97 0.07 -4.66
C ARG A 93 7.10 0.48 -6.12
N SER A 94 8.25 0.21 -6.73
CA SER A 94 8.53 0.60 -8.11
C SER A 94 9.66 -0.23 -8.72
N VAL A 95 9.77 -0.14 -10.04
CA VAL A 95 10.91 -0.63 -10.80
C VAL A 95 11.49 0.54 -11.61
N THR A 96 12.76 0.84 -11.39
CA THR A 96 13.50 1.90 -12.08
C THR A 96 14.32 1.31 -13.21
N LEU A 97 14.30 1.96 -14.37
CA LEU A 97 15.18 1.62 -15.49
C LEU A 97 16.30 2.66 -15.59
N THR A 98 17.53 2.25 -15.31
CA THR A 98 18.69 3.14 -15.32
C THR A 98 19.53 2.92 -16.57
N PRO A 99 19.55 3.88 -17.52
CA PRO A 99 20.40 3.78 -18.70
C PRO A 99 21.87 3.97 -18.34
N ASN A 100 22.70 2.98 -18.64
CA ASN A 100 24.16 3.10 -18.59
C ASN A 100 24.73 3.29 -20.00
N SER A 101 25.20 4.51 -20.26
CA SER A 101 25.88 4.89 -21.51
C SER A 101 27.41 4.81 -21.43
N ARG A 102 27.96 4.66 -20.21
CA ARG A 102 29.41 4.73 -19.96
C ARG A 102 30.10 3.37 -20.09
N GLN A 103 29.39 2.28 -19.79
CA GLN A 103 29.94 0.93 -19.77
C GLN A 103 29.14 -0.02 -20.69
N GLY A 104 29.84 -0.63 -21.64
CA GLY A 104 29.26 -1.64 -22.53
C GLY A 104 28.97 -2.95 -21.80
N GLY A 105 27.86 -3.59 -22.15
CA GLY A 105 27.53 -4.94 -21.68
C GLY A 105 26.99 -5.03 -20.26
N VAL A 106 26.66 -3.90 -19.63
CA VAL A 106 26.02 -3.82 -18.31
C VAL A 106 24.57 -4.29 -18.38
N PHE A 107 24.23 -5.20 -17.47
CA PHE A 107 22.86 -5.55 -17.13
C PHE A 107 22.88 -6.03 -15.68
N ASN A 108 22.59 -5.12 -14.76
CA ASN A 108 22.56 -5.38 -13.33
C ASN A 108 21.15 -5.14 -12.79
N VAL A 109 20.76 -5.93 -11.79
CA VAL A 109 19.51 -5.71 -11.05
C VAL A 109 19.86 -5.52 -9.59
N TYR A 110 19.32 -4.44 -9.02
CA TYR A 110 19.54 -4.04 -7.65
C TYR A 110 18.21 -3.94 -6.90
N LEU A 111 18.26 -4.04 -5.58
CA LEU A 111 17.15 -3.77 -4.68
C LEU A 111 17.57 -2.71 -3.65
N ARG A 112 16.70 -1.71 -3.44
CA ARG A 112 16.87 -0.66 -2.44
C ARG A 112 15.72 -0.68 -1.47
N ASP A 113 16.01 -0.51 -0.18
CA ASP A 113 14.99 -0.15 0.82
C ASP A 113 14.70 1.36 0.71
N VAL A 114 13.42 1.73 0.80
CA VAL A 114 12.92 3.11 0.74
C VAL A 114 11.85 3.40 1.80
N GLY A 115 11.68 2.52 2.78
CA GLY A 115 10.72 2.72 3.89
C GLY A 115 11.18 3.78 4.91
N PRO A 116 10.33 4.14 5.90
CA PRO A 116 10.64 5.12 6.94
C PRO A 116 11.88 4.78 7.79
N ASN A 117 12.21 3.50 7.87
CA ASN A 117 13.33 2.97 8.64
C ASN A 117 14.55 2.66 7.75
N ALA A 118 14.48 2.92 6.44
CA ALA A 118 15.58 2.67 5.53
C ALA A 118 16.75 3.63 5.84
N ASP A 119 17.96 3.08 5.93
CA ASP A 119 19.17 3.88 5.98
C ASP A 119 19.38 4.57 4.61
N PRO A 120 19.33 5.91 4.53
CA PRO A 120 19.45 6.62 3.26
C PRO A 120 20.84 6.46 2.60
N ASP A 121 21.86 6.09 3.39
CA ASP A 121 23.23 5.89 2.93
C ASP A 121 23.55 4.41 2.65
N ALA A 122 22.58 3.51 2.81
CA ALA A 122 22.78 2.09 2.53
C ALA A 122 23.01 1.82 1.03
N GLU A 123 24.00 0.98 0.74
CA GLU A 123 24.25 0.50 -0.61
C GLU A 123 23.15 -0.48 -1.05
N PRO A 124 22.73 -0.44 -2.34
CA PRO A 124 21.73 -1.35 -2.85
C PRO A 124 22.22 -2.81 -2.86
N GLU A 125 21.32 -3.74 -2.57
CA GLU A 125 21.58 -5.16 -2.70
C GLU A 125 21.63 -5.57 -4.18
N MET A 126 22.67 -6.28 -4.59
CA MET A 126 22.80 -6.79 -5.97
C MET A 126 22.07 -8.13 -6.11
N LEU A 127 20.90 -8.10 -6.74
CA LEU A 127 20.12 -9.32 -7.05
C LEU A 127 20.69 -10.06 -8.28
N TRP A 128 21.17 -9.31 -9.28
CA TRP A 128 21.70 -9.91 -10.50
C TRP A 128 22.83 -9.10 -11.11
N SER A 129 23.84 -9.79 -11.63
CA SER A 129 24.80 -9.19 -12.56
C SER A 129 25.07 -10.10 -13.74
N ARG A 130 24.80 -9.61 -14.95
CA ARG A 130 25.15 -10.31 -16.18
C ARG A 130 26.66 -10.53 -16.30
N LYS A 131 27.49 -9.65 -15.74
CA LYS A 131 28.95 -9.81 -15.79
C LYS A 131 29.38 -11.07 -15.03
N ILE A 132 28.76 -11.31 -13.87
CA ILE A 132 29.01 -12.47 -12.99
C ILE A 132 28.36 -13.72 -13.57
N ALA A 133 27.05 -13.69 -13.83
CA ALA A 133 26.29 -14.84 -14.30
C ALA A 133 26.59 -15.22 -15.76
N ARG A 134 27.24 -14.34 -16.53
CA ARG A 134 27.53 -14.50 -17.97
C ARG A 134 26.29 -14.71 -18.86
N ARG A 135 25.10 -14.47 -18.32
CA ARG A 135 23.79 -14.52 -18.99
C ARG A 135 22.84 -13.46 -18.43
N PHE A 136 21.72 -13.27 -19.10
CA PHE A 136 20.60 -12.52 -18.54
C PHE A 136 19.84 -13.38 -17.52
N PRO A 137 19.16 -12.77 -16.53
CA PRO A 137 18.28 -13.52 -15.67
C PRO A 137 17.10 -14.05 -16.49
N GLU A 138 16.56 -15.19 -16.08
CA GLU A 138 15.25 -15.62 -16.55
C GLU A 138 14.16 -14.90 -15.73
N SER A 139 12.98 -14.69 -16.32
CA SER A 139 11.87 -13.99 -15.61
C SER A 139 11.51 -14.70 -14.30
N LYS A 140 11.43 -16.02 -14.33
CA LYS A 140 11.16 -16.87 -13.15
C LYS A 140 12.17 -16.65 -12.03
N GLU A 141 13.46 -16.75 -12.34
CA GLU A 141 14.55 -16.58 -11.39
C GLU A 141 14.55 -15.18 -10.78
N LEU A 142 14.34 -14.15 -11.62
CA LEU A 142 14.29 -12.78 -11.13
C LEU A 142 13.11 -12.54 -10.20
N LYS A 143 11.93 -13.11 -10.51
CA LYS A 143 10.76 -13.03 -9.63
C LYS A 143 11.00 -13.71 -8.28
N GLN A 144 11.69 -14.86 -8.28
CA GLN A 144 12.04 -15.57 -7.04
C GLN A 144 12.97 -14.73 -6.17
N LEU A 145 14.07 -14.22 -6.74
CA LEU A 145 15.01 -13.35 -6.02
C LEU A 145 14.33 -12.12 -5.40
N VAL A 146 13.44 -11.47 -6.15
CA VAL A 146 12.69 -10.33 -5.63
C VAL A 146 11.70 -10.77 -4.55
N ARG A 147 10.94 -11.86 -4.76
CA ARG A 147 9.94 -12.38 -3.81
C ARG A 147 10.57 -12.68 -2.46
N ASP A 148 11.70 -13.38 -2.45
CA ASP A 148 12.38 -13.82 -1.23
C ASP A 148 12.69 -12.66 -0.27
N ILE A 149 12.76 -11.42 -0.79
CA ILE A 149 12.98 -10.21 0.00
C ILE A 149 11.67 -9.42 0.17
N VAL A 150 11.00 -9.05 -0.93
CA VAL A 150 9.89 -8.08 -0.86
C VAL A 150 8.57 -8.69 -0.39
N CYS A 151 8.39 -10.00 -0.54
CA CYS A 151 7.14 -10.70 -0.22
C CYS A 151 7.41 -12.21 0.04
N PRO A 152 8.17 -12.56 1.10
CA PRO A 152 8.73 -13.91 1.29
C PRO A 152 7.66 -15.01 1.39
N GLU A 153 6.51 -14.72 1.98
CA GLU A 153 5.41 -15.67 2.18
C GLU A 153 4.62 -15.96 0.89
N ARG A 154 4.86 -15.21 -0.18
CA ARG A 154 4.08 -15.35 -1.42
C ARG A 154 4.55 -16.53 -2.26
N GLY A 155 3.60 -17.42 -2.57
CA GLY A 155 3.80 -18.42 -3.62
C GLY A 155 3.74 -17.81 -5.03
N LEU A 156 4.68 -18.16 -5.91
CA LEU A 156 4.74 -17.73 -7.31
C LEU A 156 4.22 -18.79 -8.30
N GLY A 157 3.57 -19.84 -7.80
CA GLY A 157 2.93 -20.87 -8.62
C GLY A 157 3.92 -21.63 -9.50
N HIS A 158 3.76 -21.55 -10.83
CA HIS A 158 4.67 -22.18 -11.79
C HIS A 158 6.11 -21.65 -11.69
N SER A 159 6.31 -20.44 -11.17
CA SER A 159 7.65 -19.88 -11.00
C SER A 159 8.39 -20.49 -9.81
N ASP A 160 7.72 -21.12 -8.83
CA ASP A 160 8.38 -21.81 -7.71
C ASP A 160 8.75 -23.25 -8.04
N LYS A 161 8.09 -23.87 -9.01
CA LYS A 161 8.32 -25.25 -9.42
C LYS A 161 9.43 -25.31 -10.45
N LYS A 162 10.36 -26.27 -10.35
CA LYS A 162 11.50 -26.42 -11.29
C LYS A 162 11.05 -26.54 -12.74
#